data_AF-A0AAV7AR21-F1
#
_entry.id   AF-A0AAV7AR21-F1
#
_cell.length_a   1.000
_cell.length_b   1.000
_cell.length_c   1.000
_cell.angle_alpha   90.00
_cell.angle_beta   90.00
_cell.angle_gamma   90.00
#
_symmetry.space_group_name_H-M   'P 1'
#
loop_
_entity.id
_entity.type
_entity.pdbx_description
1 polymer ?
#
loop_
_entity_poly.entity_id
_entity_poly.type
_entity_poly.pdbx_seq_one_letter_code
_entity_poly.pdbx_strand_id
1 'polypeptide(L)'
;MERSGTSPPSAINEYLLRSSVSSSGARSVDVIVYLINDTPIPLIVDGLSATTAHELHRKVLEVLHLPDIALEVFSLWLISPFLEVQLKPKHHPYKVCRQWHDLLARFTNCAVEDIHQDEPTLQFRRNIFFPKTRELQISDEGVLRLLYEEAKYNVLEGRYPCDIEDCELLGGLSCCLEMGPYSQEKHTPSTLRPKLESYIPSYMCKRKIGILNAFRNRGNRQVSFEETLLNTYKAATENVSSAEGDVTNCKEYLKKVHELPYYGCAFFQGEVDKPSQGFLNRSGRKPVSVAINMDGVSVIDRKEKVFSLSSWISKKKC
;
A
#
# COMPACT_ATOMS: atom_id res chain seq x y z
N MET A 1 2.00 -46.25 -42.34
CA MET A 1 2.90 -45.10 -42.10
C MET A 1 1.99 -43.87 -41.97
N GLU A 2 1.48 -43.54 -40.78
CA GLU A 2 2.18 -42.79 -39.69
C GLU A 2 2.89 -41.54 -40.26
N ARG A 3 2.61 -40.28 -39.87
CA ARG A 3 2.02 -39.71 -38.66
C ARG A 3 1.26 -38.39 -38.91
N SER A 4 0.22 -38.21 -38.11
CA SER A 4 -0.48 -36.98 -37.76
C SER A 4 0.41 -36.00 -36.96
N GLY A 5 0.20 -34.69 -37.16
CA GLY A 5 0.72 -33.63 -36.31
C GLY A 5 -0.21 -32.42 -36.32
N THR A 6 -1.33 -32.53 -35.61
CA THR A 6 -2.23 -31.40 -35.28
C THR A 6 -1.67 -30.67 -34.07
N SER A 7 -1.29 -29.40 -34.24
CA SER A 7 -1.03 -28.49 -33.12
C SER A 7 -2.35 -28.17 -32.40
N PRO A 8 -2.39 -28.08 -31.06
CA PRO A 8 -3.61 -27.73 -30.35
C PRO A 8 -3.92 -26.23 -30.54
N PRO A 9 -5.20 -25.84 -30.66
CA PRO A 9 -5.57 -24.42 -30.67
C PRO A 9 -5.26 -23.81 -29.30
N SER A 10 -4.59 -22.66 -29.28
CA SER A 10 -4.30 -21.94 -28.04
C SER A 10 -5.60 -21.43 -27.42
N ALA A 11 -5.83 -21.79 -26.16
CA ALA A 11 -7.00 -21.40 -25.35
C ALA A 11 -7.12 -19.87 -25.10
N ILE A 12 -6.27 -19.06 -25.72
CA ILE A 12 -6.20 -17.60 -25.57
C ILE A 12 -7.11 -16.90 -26.60
N ASN A 13 -7.34 -17.51 -27.76
CA ASN A 13 -8.17 -16.91 -28.81
C ASN A 13 -9.69 -17.01 -28.55
N GLU A 14 -10.14 -17.84 -27.60
CA GLU A 14 -11.56 -17.94 -27.23
C GLU A 14 -12.05 -16.81 -26.31
N TYR A 15 -11.15 -16.19 -25.54
CA TYR A 15 -11.50 -15.07 -24.64
C TYR A 15 -11.60 -13.72 -25.38
N LEU A 16 -10.83 -13.53 -26.45
CA LEU A 16 -10.78 -12.25 -27.18
C LEU A 16 -11.88 -12.10 -28.24
N LEU A 17 -12.55 -13.19 -28.64
CA LEU A 17 -13.59 -13.17 -29.68
C LEU A 17 -15.03 -13.08 -29.16
N ARG A 18 -15.25 -12.97 -27.84
CA ARG A 18 -16.61 -12.86 -27.28
C ARG A 18 -16.96 -11.44 -26.83
N SER A 19 -16.90 -10.46 -27.74
CA SER A 19 -17.53 -9.14 -27.50
C SER A 19 -18.11 -8.49 -28.76
N SER A 20 -18.85 -9.25 -29.55
CA SER A 20 -19.83 -8.71 -30.50
C SER A 20 -21.18 -9.38 -30.26
N VAL A 21 -21.85 -8.99 -29.17
CA VAL A 21 -23.26 -9.35 -28.97
C VAL A 21 -24.01 -8.18 -28.37
N SER A 22 -24.76 -7.51 -29.24
CA SER A 22 -25.91 -6.69 -28.87
C SER A 22 -26.94 -7.58 -28.17
N SER A 23 -27.09 -7.46 -26.85
CA SER A 23 -28.23 -8.02 -26.14
C SER A 23 -28.68 -7.09 -25.02
N SER A 24 -29.83 -6.46 -25.24
CA SER A 24 -30.55 -5.59 -24.33
C SER A 24 -31.12 -6.38 -23.15
N GLY A 25 -30.28 -6.65 -22.16
CA GLY A 25 -30.66 -7.16 -20.84
C GLY A 25 -29.53 -6.85 -19.87
N ALA A 26 -29.83 -6.18 -18.75
CA ALA A 26 -28.83 -5.89 -17.72
C ALA A 26 -28.33 -7.23 -17.14
N ARG A 27 -27.17 -7.70 -17.61
CA ARG A 27 -26.51 -8.85 -17.01
C ARG A 27 -25.80 -8.37 -15.75
N SER A 28 -26.12 -8.97 -14.62
CA SER A 28 -25.35 -8.85 -13.38
C SER A 28 -23.97 -9.48 -13.59
N VAL A 29 -22.91 -8.79 -13.19
CA VAL A 29 -21.53 -9.26 -13.31
C VAL A 29 -20.88 -9.22 -11.93
N ASP A 30 -20.06 -10.23 -11.64
CA ASP A 30 -19.23 -10.26 -10.44
C ASP A 30 -18.03 -9.33 -10.62
N VAL A 31 -17.88 -8.38 -9.71
CA VAL A 31 -16.74 -7.47 -9.62
C VAL A 31 -16.05 -7.72 -8.29
N ILE A 32 -14.72 -7.81 -8.28
CA ILE A 32 -13.96 -7.92 -7.05
C ILE A 32 -13.24 -6.60 -6.80
N VAL A 33 -13.45 -6.04 -5.61
CA VAL A 33 -12.64 -4.94 -5.07
C VAL A 33 -11.72 -5.52 -4.00
N TYR A 34 -10.43 -5.21 -4.05
CA TYR A 34 -9.47 -5.71 -3.06
C TYR A 34 -9.22 -4.68 -1.96
N LEU A 35 -9.10 -5.15 -0.72
CA LEU A 35 -8.46 -4.38 0.35
C LEU A 35 -6.93 -4.42 0.17
N ILE A 36 -6.22 -3.57 0.90
CA ILE A 36 -4.75 -3.47 0.82
C ILE A 36 -4.00 -4.75 1.24
N ASN A 37 -4.65 -5.60 2.04
CA ASN A 37 -4.14 -6.90 2.47
C ASN A 37 -4.58 -8.05 1.53
N ASP A 38 -4.94 -7.71 0.28
CA ASP A 38 -5.43 -8.60 -0.77
C ASP A 38 -6.75 -9.35 -0.43
N THR A 39 -7.46 -8.94 0.63
CA THR A 39 -8.79 -9.49 0.93
C THR A 39 -9.79 -9.09 -0.17
N PRO A 40 -10.42 -10.05 -0.86
CA PRO A 40 -11.39 -9.74 -1.90
C PRO A 40 -12.76 -9.36 -1.31
N ILE A 41 -13.39 -8.34 -1.88
CA ILE A 41 -14.76 -7.91 -1.62
C ILE A 41 -15.56 -8.18 -2.90
N PRO A 42 -16.25 -9.33 -2.98
CA PRO A 42 -17.06 -9.65 -4.15
C PRO A 42 -18.34 -8.82 -4.16
N LEU A 43 -18.63 -8.20 -5.30
CA LEU A 43 -19.79 -7.34 -5.52
C LEU A 43 -20.55 -7.79 -6.75
N ILE A 44 -21.87 -7.85 -6.64
CA ILE A 44 -22.76 -8.07 -7.78
C ILE A 44 -23.20 -6.71 -8.33
N VAL A 45 -22.91 -6.48 -9.61
CA VAL A 45 -23.12 -5.20 -10.28
C VAL A 45 -23.91 -5.38 -11.57
N ASP A 46 -25.05 -4.69 -11.65
CA ASP A 46 -25.84 -4.60 -12.87
C ASP A 46 -25.29 -3.49 -13.79
N GLY A 47 -25.07 -3.82 -15.05
CA GLY A 47 -24.66 -2.82 -16.04
C GLY A 47 -23.27 -2.22 -15.76
N LEU A 48 -22.28 -3.08 -15.52
CA LEU A 48 -20.90 -2.71 -15.16
C LEU A 48 -20.28 -1.56 -15.97
N SER A 49 -20.58 -1.45 -17.26
CA SER A 49 -20.06 -0.38 -18.13
C SER A 49 -20.65 1.01 -17.84
N ALA A 50 -21.82 1.06 -17.21
CA ALA A 50 -22.53 2.27 -16.78
C ALA A 50 -22.32 2.57 -15.29
N THR A 51 -21.91 1.59 -14.48
CA THR A 51 -21.65 1.78 -13.05
C THR A 51 -20.51 2.76 -12.80
N THR A 52 -20.79 3.75 -11.96
CA THR A 52 -19.82 4.74 -11.52
C THR A 52 -18.99 4.24 -10.33
N ALA A 53 -17.83 4.84 -10.12
CA ALA A 53 -16.98 4.56 -8.98
C ALA A 53 -17.72 4.89 -7.66
N HIS A 54 -18.57 5.92 -7.65
CA HIS A 54 -19.38 6.27 -6.47
C HIS A 54 -20.39 5.19 -6.09
N GLU A 55 -21.10 4.62 -7.07
CA GLU A 55 -22.07 3.55 -6.83
C GLU A 55 -21.37 2.28 -6.34
N LEU A 56 -20.23 1.94 -6.93
CA LEU A 56 -19.45 0.79 -6.51
C LEU A 56 -18.83 0.99 -5.12
N HIS A 57 -18.35 2.20 -4.81
CA HIS A 57 -17.83 2.59 -3.51
C HIS A 57 -18.91 2.44 -2.42
N ARG A 58 -20.16 2.87 -2.68
CA ARG A 58 -21.26 2.66 -1.73
C ARG A 58 -21.53 1.18 -1.44
N LYS A 59 -21.51 0.32 -2.47
CA LYS A 59 -21.64 -1.13 -2.29
C LYS A 59 -20.53 -1.72 -1.43
N VAL A 60 -19.29 -1.23 -1.58
CA VAL A 60 -18.17 -1.64 -0.70
C VAL A 60 -18.47 -1.30 0.77
N LEU A 61 -18.93 -0.07 1.06
CA LEU A 61 -19.28 0.32 2.42
C LEU A 61 -20.40 -0.53 3.01
N GLU A 62 -21.43 -0.85 2.21
CA GLU A 62 -22.54 -1.71 2.63
C GLU A 62 -22.05 -3.10 3.04
N VAL A 63 -21.17 -3.71 2.22
CA VAL A 63 -20.58 -5.04 2.51
C VAL A 63 -19.68 -5.02 3.74
N LEU A 64 -18.91 -3.94 3.92
CA LEU A 64 -18.00 -3.78 5.07
C LEU A 64 -18.69 -3.23 6.32
N HIS A 65 -19.99 -2.90 6.25
CA HIS A 65 -20.74 -2.25 7.32
C HIS A 65 -20.08 -0.97 7.87
N LEU A 66 -19.48 -0.18 6.97
CA LEU A 66 -18.79 1.06 7.34
C LEU A 66 -19.75 2.26 7.41
N PRO A 67 -19.49 3.25 8.29
CA PRO A 67 -20.31 4.45 8.40
C PRO A 67 -20.13 5.39 7.19
N ASP A 68 -21.09 6.29 6.96
CA ASP A 68 -21.10 7.23 5.83
C ASP A 68 -19.82 8.08 5.69
N ILE A 69 -19.16 8.40 6.80
CA ILE A 69 -17.88 9.13 6.80
C ILE A 69 -16.81 8.40 5.97
N ALA A 70 -16.88 7.07 5.86
CA ALA A 70 -15.98 6.28 5.05
C ALA A 70 -16.02 6.66 3.55
N LEU A 71 -17.12 7.24 3.06
CA LEU A 71 -17.21 7.76 1.69
C LEU A 71 -16.25 8.93 1.43
N GLU A 72 -15.89 9.67 2.48
CA GLU A 72 -14.91 10.74 2.40
C GLU A 72 -13.49 10.24 2.66
N VAL A 73 -13.33 9.30 3.60
CA VAL A 73 -12.04 8.76 4.05
C VAL A 73 -11.39 7.90 2.98
N PHE A 74 -12.17 7.12 2.24
CA PHE A 74 -11.68 6.16 1.27
C PHE A 74 -12.14 6.48 -0.16
N SER A 75 -11.57 5.76 -1.12
CA SER A 75 -11.87 5.86 -2.54
C SER A 75 -11.48 4.57 -3.25
N LEU A 76 -11.94 4.41 -4.49
CA LEU A 76 -11.54 3.32 -5.36
C LEU A 76 -10.31 3.69 -6.19
N TRP A 77 -9.38 2.76 -6.33
CA TRP A 77 -8.13 2.93 -7.06
C TRP A 77 -7.95 1.80 -8.07
N LEU A 78 -7.39 2.12 -9.24
CA LEU A 78 -6.82 1.12 -10.14
C LEU A 78 -5.31 1.07 -9.91
N ILE A 79 -4.80 -0.12 -9.62
CA ILE A 79 -3.41 -0.32 -9.17
C ILE A 79 -2.78 -1.47 -9.92
N SER A 80 -1.60 -1.22 -10.48
CA SER A 80 -0.67 -2.22 -10.96
C SER A 80 0.75 -1.93 -10.45
N PRO A 81 1.73 -2.82 -10.68
CA PRO A 81 3.13 -2.56 -10.33
C PRO A 81 3.71 -1.25 -10.90
N PHE A 82 3.15 -0.72 -11.98
CA PHE A 82 3.69 0.45 -12.69
C PHE A 82 2.93 1.75 -12.44
N LEU A 83 1.63 1.69 -12.14
CA LEU A 83 0.79 2.88 -12.01
C LEU A 83 -0.33 2.70 -10.98
N GLU A 84 -0.58 3.76 -10.20
CA GLU A 84 -1.65 3.85 -9.22
C GLU A 84 -2.54 5.05 -9.54
N VAL A 85 -3.85 4.82 -9.73
CA VAL A 85 -4.81 5.86 -10.13
C VAL A 85 -6.04 5.86 -9.23
N GLN A 86 -6.20 6.92 -8.43
CA GLN A 86 -7.45 7.16 -7.72
C GLN A 86 -8.57 7.51 -8.70
N LEU A 87 -9.69 6.81 -8.62
CA LEU A 87 -10.88 7.09 -9.40
C LEU A 87 -11.66 8.26 -8.80
N LYS A 88 -12.18 9.14 -9.66
CA LYS A 88 -13.15 10.16 -9.25
C LYS A 88 -14.54 9.54 -9.14
N PRO A 89 -15.45 10.08 -8.30
CA PRO A 89 -16.80 9.53 -8.11
C PRO A 89 -17.58 9.28 -9.42
N LYS A 90 -17.40 10.15 -10.42
CA LYS A 90 -18.09 10.06 -11.74
C LYS A 90 -17.39 9.16 -12.76
N HIS A 91 -16.18 8.67 -12.48
CA HIS A 91 -15.51 7.73 -13.37
C HIS A 91 -16.28 6.42 -13.40
N HIS A 92 -16.16 5.70 -14.51
CA HIS A 92 -16.72 4.37 -14.66
C HIS A 92 -15.55 3.38 -14.60
N PRO A 93 -15.34 2.63 -13.50
CA PRO A 93 -14.15 1.81 -13.29
C PRO A 93 -13.84 0.88 -14.48
N TYR A 94 -14.88 0.24 -15.03
CA TYR A 94 -14.77 -0.61 -16.21
C TYR A 94 -14.15 0.10 -17.42
N LYS A 95 -14.60 1.31 -17.73
CA LYS A 95 -14.09 2.08 -18.88
C LYS A 95 -12.65 2.53 -18.68
N VAL A 96 -12.29 2.91 -17.45
CA VAL A 96 -10.91 3.31 -17.13
C VAL A 96 -9.97 2.10 -17.19
N CYS A 97 -10.39 0.94 -16.68
CA CYS A 97 -9.64 -0.32 -16.80
C CYS A 97 -9.41 -0.72 -18.27
N ARG A 98 -10.41 -0.56 -19.14
CA ARG A 98 -10.26 -0.79 -20.59
C ARG A 98 -9.25 0.13 -21.29
N GLN A 99 -8.88 1.25 -20.67
CA GLN A 99 -7.90 2.21 -21.16
C GLN A 99 -6.55 2.06 -20.45
N TRP A 100 -6.34 1.00 -19.65
CA TRP A 100 -5.16 0.87 -18.81
C TRP A 100 -3.85 0.92 -19.61
N HIS A 101 -3.77 0.20 -20.72
CA HIS A 101 -2.61 0.22 -21.62
C HIS A 101 -2.29 1.64 -22.14
N ASP A 102 -3.30 2.42 -22.49
CA ASP A 102 -3.13 3.81 -22.94
C ASP A 102 -2.63 4.71 -21.80
N LEU A 103 -3.09 4.46 -20.56
CA LEU A 103 -2.63 5.19 -19.38
C LEU A 103 -1.17 4.86 -19.08
N LEU A 104 -0.76 3.60 -19.13
CA LEU A 104 0.62 3.21 -18.95
C LEU A 104 1.53 3.83 -20.01
N ALA A 105 1.16 3.72 -21.29
CA ALA A 105 1.91 4.30 -22.40
C ALA A 105 2.08 5.83 -22.28
N ARG A 106 1.12 6.51 -21.65
CA ARG A 106 1.15 7.96 -21.48
C ARG A 106 1.88 8.43 -20.23
N PHE A 107 1.78 7.70 -19.12
CA PHE A 107 2.21 8.17 -17.80
C PHE A 107 3.39 7.39 -17.20
N THR A 108 3.94 6.42 -17.92
CA THR A 108 5.08 5.62 -17.50
C THR A 108 6.13 5.52 -18.60
N ASN A 109 7.31 5.01 -18.25
CA ASN A 109 8.38 4.67 -19.20
C ASN A 109 8.53 3.14 -19.36
N CYS A 110 7.47 2.38 -19.11
CA CYS A 110 7.50 0.93 -19.18
C CYS A 110 7.77 0.44 -20.62
N ALA A 111 8.39 -0.72 -20.75
CA ALA A 111 8.54 -1.36 -22.05
C ALA A 111 7.17 -1.74 -22.62
N VAL A 112 7.06 -1.82 -23.94
CA VAL A 112 5.79 -2.14 -24.61
C VAL A 112 5.30 -3.53 -24.20
N GLU A 113 6.22 -4.47 -24.01
CA GLU A 113 5.94 -5.82 -23.53
C GLU A 113 5.36 -5.82 -22.11
N ASP A 114 5.93 -5.01 -21.22
CA ASP A 114 5.43 -4.85 -19.84
C ASP A 114 4.03 -4.24 -19.85
N ILE A 115 3.79 -3.22 -20.69
CA ILE A 115 2.48 -2.59 -20.84
C ILE A 115 1.44 -3.64 -21.24
N HIS A 116 1.72 -4.47 -22.26
CA HIS A 116 0.77 -5.47 -22.76
C HIS A 116 0.43 -6.56 -21.75
N GLN A 117 1.33 -6.88 -20.83
CA GLN A 117 1.13 -7.91 -19.79
C GLN A 117 0.51 -7.34 -18.50
N ASP A 118 0.51 -6.02 -18.34
CA ASP A 118 0.06 -5.38 -17.11
C ASP A 118 -1.48 -5.24 -17.08
N GLU A 119 -2.07 -5.62 -15.94
CA GLU A 119 -3.49 -5.50 -15.67
C GLU A 119 -3.69 -4.86 -14.28
N PRO A 120 -4.59 -3.87 -14.16
CA PRO A 120 -4.83 -3.22 -12.88
C PRO A 120 -5.81 -4.03 -12.03
N THR A 121 -5.56 -4.02 -10.72
CA THR A 121 -6.54 -4.43 -9.71
C THR A 121 -7.36 -3.23 -9.26
N LEU A 122 -8.64 -3.44 -8.97
CA LEU A 122 -9.50 -2.43 -8.35
C LEU A 122 -9.39 -2.57 -6.83
N GLN A 123 -8.90 -1.53 -6.16
CA GLN A 123 -8.67 -1.55 -4.71
C GLN A 123 -9.45 -0.47 -3.97
N PHE A 124 -9.79 -0.75 -2.71
CA PHE A 124 -10.39 0.19 -1.77
C PHE A 124 -9.31 0.74 -0.83
N ARG A 125 -8.98 2.03 -0.98
CA ARG A 125 -7.84 2.66 -0.30
C ARG A 125 -8.15 4.07 0.16
N ARG A 126 -7.31 4.61 1.04
CA ARG A 126 -7.39 5.97 1.56
C ARG A 126 -7.54 6.98 0.41
N ASN A 127 -8.46 7.91 0.58
CA ASN A 127 -8.64 9.03 -0.34
C ASN A 127 -7.49 10.03 -0.13
N ILE A 128 -6.71 10.29 -1.19
CA ILE A 128 -5.59 11.24 -1.15
C ILE A 128 -6.02 12.65 -0.70
N PHE A 129 -7.27 13.03 -0.98
CA PHE A 129 -7.82 14.34 -0.66
C PHE A 129 -8.38 14.44 0.77
N PHE A 130 -8.44 13.33 1.52
CA PHE A 130 -8.93 13.37 2.89
C PHE A 130 -7.87 13.97 3.83
N PRO A 131 -8.17 15.07 4.55
CA PRO A 131 -7.16 15.75 5.38
C PRO A 131 -6.77 14.92 6.62
N LYS A 132 -5.46 14.85 6.91
CA LYS A 132 -4.92 14.20 8.13
C LYS A 132 -5.60 14.70 9.41
N THR A 133 -5.85 16.01 9.49
CA THR A 133 -6.50 16.64 10.65
C THR A 133 -7.93 16.14 10.89
N ARG A 134 -8.68 15.82 9.84
CA ARG A 134 -10.02 15.20 9.96
C ARG A 134 -9.90 13.72 10.30
N GLU A 135 -8.88 13.04 9.77
CA GLU A 135 -8.62 11.63 10.06
C GLU A 135 -8.31 11.36 11.53
N LEU A 136 -7.62 12.28 12.21
CA LEU A 136 -7.41 12.20 13.67
C LEU A 136 -8.69 12.23 14.51
N GLN A 137 -9.82 12.66 13.93
CA GLN A 137 -11.12 12.71 14.62
C GLN A 137 -11.93 11.42 14.43
N ILE A 138 -11.43 10.45 13.65
CA ILE A 138 -12.12 9.18 13.43
C ILE A 138 -12.04 8.32 14.71
N SER A 139 -13.19 7.80 15.12
CA SER A 139 -13.31 6.85 16.24
C SER A 139 -13.85 5.49 15.84
N ASP A 140 -14.39 5.35 14.62
CA ASP A 140 -14.93 4.11 14.12
C ASP A 140 -13.81 3.06 13.93
N GLU A 141 -14.00 1.90 14.54
CA GLU A 141 -13.01 0.82 14.56
C GLU A 141 -12.71 0.27 13.16
N GLY A 142 -13.74 0.07 12.33
CA GLY A 142 -13.58 -0.47 10.98
C GLY A 142 -12.81 0.49 10.07
N VAL A 143 -13.12 1.78 10.14
CA VAL A 143 -12.38 2.82 9.41
C VAL A 143 -10.93 2.91 9.88
N LEU A 144 -10.70 2.92 11.20
CA LEU A 144 -9.35 2.96 11.77
C LEU A 144 -8.53 1.73 11.38
N ARG A 145 -9.13 0.54 11.41
CA ARG A 145 -8.46 -0.70 11.02
C ARG A 145 -8.00 -0.65 9.57
N LEU A 146 -8.85 -0.21 8.65
CA LEU A 146 -8.49 -0.10 7.23
C LEU A 146 -7.39 0.93 6.97
N LEU A 147 -7.45 2.09 7.64
CA LEU A 147 -6.37 3.09 7.57
C LEU A 147 -5.05 2.54 8.13
N TYR A 148 -5.12 1.81 9.25
CA TYR A 148 -3.97 1.15 9.87
C TYR A 148 -3.34 0.11 8.93
N GLU A 149 -4.15 -0.78 8.35
CA GLU A 149 -3.63 -1.82 7.43
C GLU A 149 -2.91 -1.19 6.24
N GLU A 150 -3.45 -0.10 5.69
CA GLU A 150 -2.80 0.61 4.59
C GLU A 150 -1.51 1.32 5.05
N ALA A 151 -1.52 1.95 6.23
CA ALA A 151 -0.32 2.57 6.79
C ALA A 151 0.78 1.53 7.03
N LYS A 152 0.42 0.38 7.62
CA LYS A 152 1.32 -0.74 7.87
C LYS A 152 1.93 -1.28 6.59
N TYR A 153 1.11 -1.52 5.56
CA TYR A 153 1.60 -1.92 4.25
C TYR A 153 2.66 -0.95 3.72
N ASN A 154 2.39 0.37 3.77
CA ASN A 154 3.33 1.37 3.29
C ASN A 154 4.65 1.41 4.09
N VAL A 155 4.62 1.16 5.40
CA VAL A 155 5.83 1.04 6.23
C VAL A 155 6.65 -0.18 5.81
N LEU A 156 6.03 -1.36 5.73
CA LEU A 156 6.71 -2.61 5.41
C LEU A 156 7.32 -2.61 4.00
N GLU A 157 6.62 -2.04 3.03
CA GLU A 157 7.09 -1.88 1.65
C GLU A 157 8.16 -0.78 1.49
N GLY A 158 8.51 -0.08 2.57
CA GLY A 158 9.48 1.01 2.55
C GLY A 158 9.00 2.24 1.78
N ARG A 159 7.69 2.35 1.53
CA ARG A 159 7.06 3.57 0.99
C ARG A 159 7.05 4.68 2.03
N TYR A 160 7.04 4.31 3.31
CA TYR A 160 7.21 5.19 4.46
C TYR A 160 8.57 4.94 5.13
N PRO A 161 9.66 5.64 4.72
CA PRO A 161 10.97 5.44 5.31
C PRO A 161 11.05 5.99 6.73
N CYS A 162 11.02 5.10 7.71
CA CYS A 162 11.17 5.41 9.13
C CYS A 162 12.59 5.11 9.62
N ASP A 163 12.97 5.68 10.76
CA ASP A 163 14.14 5.20 11.50
C ASP A 163 13.84 3.85 12.19
N ILE A 164 14.87 3.28 12.81
CA ILE A 164 14.77 1.93 13.38
C ILE A 164 13.83 1.96 14.58
N GLU A 165 13.96 2.97 15.42
CA GLU A 165 13.19 3.17 16.64
C GLU A 165 11.69 3.29 16.34
N ASP A 166 11.32 4.07 15.32
CA ASP A 166 9.94 4.21 14.87
C ASP A 166 9.41 2.90 14.28
N CYS A 167 10.22 2.17 13.49
CA CYS A 167 9.83 0.85 12.99
C CYS A 167 9.59 -0.17 14.11
N GLU A 168 10.41 -0.17 15.16
CA GLU A 168 10.24 -1.06 16.32
C GLU A 168 8.98 -0.72 17.13
N LEU A 169 8.69 0.59 17.32
CA LEU A 169 7.46 1.06 17.95
C LEU A 169 6.21 0.62 17.16
N LEU A 170 6.20 0.91 15.86
CA LEU A 170 5.10 0.54 14.95
C LEU A 170 4.92 -0.98 14.86
N GLY A 171 6.02 -1.74 14.87
CA GLY A 171 6.00 -3.19 14.93
C GLY A 171 5.38 -3.71 16.24
N GLY A 172 5.70 -3.09 17.38
CA GLY A 172 5.12 -3.45 18.69
C GLY A 172 3.62 -3.21 18.74
N LEU A 173 3.15 -2.07 18.23
CA LEU A 173 1.71 -1.77 18.09
C LEU A 173 1.01 -2.77 17.17
N SER A 174 1.66 -3.15 16.06
CA SER A 174 1.13 -4.16 15.14
C SER A 174 1.04 -5.54 15.78
N CYS A 175 1.99 -5.89 16.66
CA CYS A 175 1.91 -7.12 17.44
C CYS A 175 0.66 -7.13 18.34
N CYS A 176 0.35 -6.00 19.00
CA CYS A 176 -0.89 -5.89 19.78
C CYS A 176 -2.14 -6.08 18.92
N LEU A 177 -2.18 -5.45 17.74
CA LEU A 177 -3.33 -5.47 16.83
C LEU A 177 -3.57 -6.83 16.15
N GLU A 178 -2.58 -7.71 16.11
CA GLU A 178 -2.69 -9.04 15.48
C GLU A 178 -2.71 -10.20 16.46
N MET A 179 -1.95 -10.10 17.55
CA MET A 179 -1.78 -11.18 18.52
C MET A 179 -2.49 -10.88 19.86
N GLY A 180 -3.11 -9.71 19.98
CA GLY A 180 -3.76 -9.24 21.19
C GLY A 180 -2.76 -8.75 22.24
N PRO A 181 -3.15 -8.68 23.53
CA PRO A 181 -2.26 -8.29 24.61
C PRO A 181 -1.06 -9.25 24.77
N TYR A 182 0.10 -8.68 25.10
CA TYR A 182 1.29 -9.46 25.43
C TYR A 182 1.03 -10.49 26.56
N SER A 183 1.57 -11.71 26.39
CA SER A 183 1.58 -12.76 27.39
C SER A 183 2.93 -13.47 27.35
N GLN A 184 3.60 -13.56 28.50
CA GLN A 184 4.94 -14.14 28.60
C GLN A 184 4.99 -15.62 28.21
N GLU A 185 3.89 -16.35 28.38
CA GLU A 185 3.81 -17.77 28.02
C GLU A 185 3.71 -17.97 26.50
N LYS A 186 3.08 -17.05 25.79
CA LYS A 186 2.80 -17.16 24.36
C LYS A 186 3.81 -16.42 23.49
N HIS A 187 4.34 -15.31 23.99
CA HIS A 187 5.11 -14.36 23.20
C HIS A 187 6.56 -14.29 23.71
N THR A 188 7.44 -14.88 22.91
CA THR A 188 8.89 -14.97 23.11
C THR A 188 9.63 -14.54 21.84
N PRO A 189 10.94 -14.20 21.90
CA PRO A 189 11.69 -13.83 20.70
C PRO A 189 11.67 -14.92 19.62
N SER A 190 11.73 -16.20 20.02
CA SER A 190 11.67 -17.33 19.09
C SER A 190 10.33 -17.44 18.37
N THR A 191 9.21 -17.14 19.05
CA THR A 191 7.88 -17.12 18.43
C THR A 191 7.64 -15.92 17.51
N LEU A 192 8.33 -14.80 17.74
CA LEU A 192 8.24 -13.60 16.89
C LEU A 192 9.12 -13.67 15.65
N ARG A 193 10.28 -14.34 15.75
CA ARG A 193 11.23 -14.51 14.64
C ARG A 193 10.61 -14.87 13.29
N PRO A 194 9.72 -15.88 13.16
CA PRO A 194 9.13 -16.22 11.87
C PRO A 194 8.16 -15.15 11.32
N LYS A 195 7.68 -14.23 12.16
CA LYS A 195 6.74 -13.16 11.79
C LYS A 195 7.41 -11.79 11.67
N LEU A 196 8.74 -11.71 11.81
CA LEU A 196 9.44 -10.43 11.91
C LEU A 196 9.18 -9.53 10.69
N GLU A 197 9.18 -10.10 9.48
CA GLU A 197 8.91 -9.35 8.24
C GLU A 197 7.45 -8.88 8.11
N SER A 198 6.54 -9.40 8.93
CA SER A 198 5.15 -8.91 9.03
C SER A 198 5.00 -7.68 9.91
N TYR A 199 6.03 -7.29 10.65
CA TYR A 199 6.02 -6.18 11.62
C TYR A 199 7.12 -5.15 11.38
N ILE A 200 8.24 -5.56 10.78
CA ILE A 200 9.40 -4.71 10.53
C ILE A 200 9.78 -4.79 9.03
N PRO A 201 10.15 -3.66 8.39
CA PRO A 201 10.49 -3.68 6.97
C PRO A 201 11.67 -4.62 6.65
N SER A 202 11.53 -5.42 5.59
CA SER A 202 12.49 -6.49 5.27
C SER A 202 13.91 -5.98 4.97
N TYR A 203 14.07 -4.73 4.51
CA TYR A 203 15.37 -4.11 4.28
C TYR A 203 16.15 -3.85 5.58
N MET A 204 15.45 -3.68 6.71
CA MET A 204 16.07 -3.54 8.03
C MET A 204 16.52 -4.89 8.58
N CYS A 205 15.69 -5.92 8.44
CA CYS A 205 16.01 -7.30 8.84
C CYS A 205 17.25 -7.83 8.10
N LYS A 206 17.51 -7.35 6.88
CA LYS A 206 18.62 -7.76 6.01
C LYS A 206 19.91 -6.96 6.20
N ARG A 207 19.98 -6.00 7.14
CA ARG A 207 21.21 -5.25 7.47
C ARG A 207 22.23 -6.15 8.22
N LYS A 208 22.80 -7.08 7.44
CA LYS A 208 24.03 -7.86 7.58
C LYS A 208 24.26 -8.58 8.91
N ILE A 209 23.80 -9.83 8.89
CA ILE A 209 24.54 -11.05 9.28
C ILE A 209 25.87 -11.12 8.48
N GLY A 210 26.73 -10.12 8.64
CA GLY A 210 28.06 -10.12 8.07
C GLY A 210 28.96 -10.94 8.97
N ILE A 211 29.66 -11.92 8.38
CA ILE A 211 30.67 -12.78 9.03
C ILE A 211 31.75 -11.95 9.77
N LEU A 212 31.85 -10.64 9.49
CA LEU A 212 32.74 -9.69 10.16
C LEU A 212 32.22 -9.10 11.48
N ASN A 213 30.92 -9.19 11.81
CA ASN A 213 30.38 -8.71 13.10
C ASN A 213 30.60 -9.71 14.25
N ALA A 214 30.82 -10.99 13.93
CA ALA A 214 31.14 -12.01 14.93
C ALA A 214 32.51 -11.80 15.61
N PHE A 215 33.43 -11.07 14.95
CA PHE A 215 34.79 -10.85 15.47
C PHE A 215 34.97 -9.52 16.22
N ARG A 216 33.99 -8.60 16.19
CA ARG A 216 34.18 -7.23 16.72
C ARG A 216 33.42 -6.91 18.01
N ASN A 217 32.43 -7.71 18.41
CA ASN A 217 31.61 -7.43 19.60
C ASN A 217 31.71 -8.55 20.64
N ARG A 218 32.83 -8.57 21.38
CA ARG A 218 33.02 -9.40 22.59
C ARG A 218 32.68 -8.66 23.89
N GLY A 219 31.93 -7.56 23.83
CA GLY A 219 31.64 -6.74 25.02
C GLY A 219 30.29 -6.01 25.06
N ASN A 220 29.51 -6.02 23.98
CA ASN A 220 28.17 -5.43 23.97
C ASN A 220 27.26 -6.36 23.17
N ARG A 221 26.39 -7.11 23.85
CA ARG A 221 25.37 -7.94 23.18
C ARG A 221 24.45 -6.97 22.45
N GLN A 222 24.58 -6.90 21.13
CA GLN A 222 23.62 -6.20 20.30
C GLN A 222 22.28 -6.90 20.49
N VAL A 223 21.30 -6.20 21.07
CA VAL A 223 19.93 -6.69 21.27
C VAL A 223 19.39 -7.07 19.89
N SER A 224 18.79 -8.26 19.78
CA SER A 224 18.27 -8.72 18.49
C SER A 224 16.97 -7.99 18.14
N PHE A 225 16.62 -7.90 16.84
CA PHE A 225 15.34 -7.29 16.44
C PHE A 225 14.14 -7.99 17.07
N GLU A 226 14.23 -9.30 17.29
CA GLU A 226 13.19 -10.06 17.97
C GLU A 226 13.06 -9.67 19.45
N GLU A 227 14.17 -9.39 20.13
CA GLU A 227 14.17 -8.91 21.50
C GLU A 227 13.63 -7.46 21.59
N THR A 228 14.05 -6.57 20.69
CA THR A 228 13.54 -5.19 20.70
C THR A 228 12.06 -5.12 20.36
N LEU A 229 11.61 -5.87 19.35
CA LEU A 229 10.18 -5.97 19.00
C LEU A 229 9.35 -6.53 20.16
N LEU A 230 9.87 -7.54 20.88
CA LEU A 230 9.20 -8.07 22.07
C LEU A 230 9.06 -7.00 23.16
N ASN A 231 10.08 -6.16 23.34
CA ASN A 231 10.06 -5.09 24.33
C ASN A 231 9.06 -3.99 23.96
N THR A 232 9.01 -3.57 22.69
CA THR A 232 8.02 -2.59 22.24
C THR A 232 6.59 -3.14 22.28
N TYR A 233 6.40 -4.42 21.97
CA TYR A 233 5.11 -5.10 22.12
C TYR A 233 4.62 -5.14 23.58
N LYS A 234 5.51 -5.45 24.54
CA LYS A 234 5.21 -5.38 25.97
C LYS A 234 4.80 -3.97 26.39
N ALA A 235 5.60 -2.97 26.03
CA ALA A 235 5.32 -1.58 26.37
C ALA A 235 4.00 -1.08 25.78
N ALA A 236 3.68 -1.45 24.53
CA ALA A 236 2.41 -1.13 23.89
C ALA A 236 1.21 -1.76 24.62
N THR A 237 1.37 -2.98 25.14
CA THR A 237 0.31 -3.66 25.90
C THR A 237 0.02 -2.98 27.24
N GLU A 238 1.04 -2.52 27.95
CA GLU A 238 0.90 -1.88 29.26
C GLU A 238 0.15 -0.53 29.18
N ASN A 239 0.22 0.14 28.03
CA ASN A 239 -0.38 1.47 27.84
C ASN A 239 -1.88 1.43 27.51
N VAL A 240 -2.52 0.25 27.45
CA VAL A 240 -3.86 0.09 26.89
C VAL A 240 -4.82 -0.61 27.84
N SER A 241 -5.97 0.01 28.12
CA SER A 241 -7.08 -0.61 28.85
C SER A 241 -7.85 -1.61 27.98
N SER A 242 -8.24 -2.74 28.57
CA SER A 242 -8.68 -3.97 27.89
C SER A 242 -9.95 -3.91 27.03
N ALA A 243 -10.76 -2.84 27.08
CA ALA A 243 -12.01 -2.74 26.32
C ALA A 243 -11.90 -1.99 24.98
N GLU A 244 -10.94 -1.06 24.83
CA GLU A 244 -10.80 -0.20 23.63
C GLU A 244 -9.41 -0.34 22.99
N GLY A 245 -8.79 -1.50 23.17
CA GLY A 245 -7.38 -1.65 22.89
C GLY A 245 -7.00 -1.55 21.43
N ASP A 246 -7.82 -2.11 20.55
CA ASP A 246 -7.54 -2.09 19.11
C ASP A 246 -7.73 -0.69 18.52
N VAL A 247 -8.81 0.02 18.91
CA VAL A 247 -9.03 1.42 18.53
C VAL A 247 -7.88 2.29 18.99
N THR A 248 -7.42 2.12 20.23
CA THR A 248 -6.31 2.90 20.81
C THR A 248 -5.00 2.61 20.07
N ASN A 249 -4.67 1.34 19.84
CA ASN A 249 -3.46 0.95 19.13
C ASN A 249 -3.47 1.41 17.66
N CYS A 250 -4.62 1.35 16.97
CA CYS A 250 -4.76 1.89 15.62
C CYS A 250 -4.52 3.40 15.62
N LYS A 251 -5.10 4.14 16.58
CA LYS A 251 -4.90 5.58 16.70
C LYS A 251 -3.45 5.95 17.00
N GLU A 252 -2.78 5.27 17.92
CA GLU A 252 -1.36 5.55 18.20
C GLU A 252 -0.47 5.20 17.00
N TYR A 253 -0.74 4.10 16.29
CA TYR A 253 -0.03 3.78 15.05
C TYR A 253 -0.22 4.88 14.00
N LEU A 254 -1.47 5.25 13.73
CA LEU A 254 -1.84 6.27 12.74
C LEU A 254 -1.27 7.64 13.09
N LYS A 255 -1.38 8.05 14.35
CA LYS A 255 -0.79 9.29 14.86
C LYS A 255 0.71 9.35 14.61
N LYS A 256 1.42 8.24 14.84
CA LYS A 256 2.86 8.17 14.59
C LYS A 256 3.20 8.32 13.11
N VAL A 257 2.50 7.60 12.22
CA VAL A 257 2.76 7.73 10.77
C VAL A 257 2.26 9.05 10.18
N HIS A 258 1.31 9.75 10.81
CA HIS A 258 0.84 11.07 10.38
C HIS A 258 1.94 12.15 10.49
N GLU A 259 2.92 11.96 11.38
CA GLU A 259 4.11 12.80 11.49
C GLU A 259 4.95 12.79 10.20
N LEU A 260 4.79 11.75 9.38
CA LEU A 260 5.57 11.57 8.17
C LEU A 260 5.04 12.46 7.03
N PRO A 261 5.91 13.20 6.32
CA PRO A 261 5.49 14.11 5.26
C PRO A 261 4.84 13.40 4.07
N TYR A 262 5.20 12.13 3.85
CA TYR A 262 4.73 11.30 2.75
C TYR A 262 3.53 10.39 3.13
N TYR A 263 2.96 10.55 4.33
CA TYR A 263 1.74 9.84 4.71
C TYR A 263 0.57 10.21 3.80
N GLY A 264 -0.21 9.20 3.38
CA GLY A 264 -1.38 9.38 2.52
C GLY A 264 -1.06 9.83 1.09
N CYS A 265 0.18 9.67 0.63
CA CYS A 265 0.58 10.03 -0.73
C CYS A 265 0.11 9.03 -1.80
N ALA A 266 -0.17 9.54 -3.00
CA ALA A 266 -0.01 8.75 -4.22
C ALA A 266 1.48 8.64 -4.55
N PHE A 267 1.91 7.47 -4.99
CA PHE A 267 3.30 7.19 -5.33
C PHE A 267 3.47 7.00 -6.84
N PHE A 268 4.47 7.66 -7.40
CA PHE A 268 4.86 7.55 -8.81
C PHE A 268 6.31 7.10 -8.90
N GLN A 269 6.67 6.47 -10.00
CA GLN A 269 8.07 6.19 -10.33
C GLN A 269 8.67 7.38 -11.06
N GLY A 270 9.92 7.72 -10.75
CA GLY A 270 10.62 8.81 -11.40
C GLY A 270 12.14 8.58 -11.41
N GLU A 271 12.85 9.51 -12.04
CA GLU A 271 14.30 9.52 -12.09
C GLU A 271 14.84 10.91 -11.75
N VAL A 272 15.96 10.96 -11.02
CA VAL A 272 16.71 12.20 -10.77
C VAL A 272 18.13 12.08 -11.29
N ASP A 273 18.67 13.17 -11.82
CA ASP A 273 20.08 13.24 -12.19
C ASP A 273 20.95 13.26 -10.93
N LYS A 274 21.98 12.40 -10.89
CA LYS A 274 22.97 12.44 -9.82
C LYS A 274 23.86 13.66 -10.01
N PRO A 275 24.14 14.44 -8.95
CA PRO A 275 25.13 15.51 -9.05
C PRO A 275 26.48 14.92 -9.45
N SER A 276 27.22 15.60 -10.32
CA SER A 276 28.54 15.17 -10.74
C SER A 276 29.47 15.10 -9.52
N GLN A 277 29.82 13.89 -9.09
CA GLN A 277 30.76 13.64 -8.01
C GLN A 277 32.11 13.23 -8.62
N GLY A 278 33.14 14.07 -8.42
CA GLY A 278 34.54 13.82 -8.81
C GLY A 278 34.93 14.20 -10.24
N PHE A 279 36.23 14.12 -10.53
CA PHE A 279 36.88 14.54 -11.79
C PHE A 279 36.42 13.78 -13.05
N LEU A 280 35.65 12.70 -12.91
CA LEU A 280 35.25 11.81 -14.00
C LEU A 280 33.82 12.05 -14.54
N ASN A 281 33.11 13.10 -14.10
CA ASN A 281 31.78 13.51 -14.60
C ASN A 281 30.88 12.34 -15.01
N ARG A 282 30.74 11.34 -14.12
CA ARG A 282 29.80 10.24 -14.35
C ARG A 282 28.39 10.74 -14.03
N SER A 283 27.83 11.49 -14.97
CA SER A 283 26.40 11.80 -15.03
C SER A 283 25.64 10.48 -15.08
N GLY A 284 24.66 10.30 -14.20
CA GLY A 284 23.85 9.10 -14.18
C GLY A 284 22.51 9.38 -13.53
N ARG A 285 21.47 8.71 -14.02
CA ARG A 285 20.14 8.80 -13.43
C ARG A 285 20.01 7.86 -12.25
N LYS A 286 19.15 8.22 -11.32
CA LYS A 286 18.81 7.41 -10.16
C LYS A 286 17.29 7.24 -10.11
N PRO A 287 16.77 6.01 -10.08
CA PRO A 287 15.35 5.80 -9.87
C PRO A 287 14.96 6.25 -8.46
N VAL A 288 13.82 6.92 -8.37
CA VAL A 288 13.23 7.43 -7.13
C VAL A 288 11.72 7.15 -7.14
N SER A 289 11.11 7.18 -5.97
CA SER A 289 9.67 7.30 -5.86
C SER A 289 9.29 8.75 -5.59
N VAL A 290 8.33 9.27 -6.34
CA VAL A 290 7.77 10.61 -6.14
C VAL A 290 6.43 10.44 -5.42
N ALA A 291 6.36 10.91 -4.18
CA ALA A 291 5.19 10.82 -3.32
C ALA A 291 4.49 12.18 -3.28
N ILE A 292 3.19 12.23 -3.55
CA ILE A 292 2.41 13.48 -3.62
C ILE A 292 1.18 13.34 -2.74
N ASN A 293 0.94 14.32 -1.86
CA ASN A 293 -0.30 14.46 -1.08
C ASN A 293 -0.74 15.93 -1.05
N MET A 294 -1.71 16.24 -0.20
CA MET A 294 -2.23 17.60 0.00
C MET A 294 -1.22 18.55 0.66
N ASP A 295 -0.17 18.03 1.32
CA ASP A 295 0.83 18.81 2.03
C ASP A 295 2.02 19.18 1.13
N GLY A 296 2.34 18.35 0.12
CA GLY A 296 3.39 18.65 -0.84
C GLY A 296 3.89 17.44 -1.65
N VAL A 297 5.14 17.54 -2.08
CA VAL A 297 5.83 16.53 -2.90
C VAL A 297 7.09 16.06 -2.17
N SER A 298 7.29 14.75 -2.09
CA SER A 298 8.49 14.13 -1.54
C SER A 298 9.15 13.21 -2.56
N VAL A 299 10.47 13.21 -2.62
CA VAL A 299 11.28 12.36 -3.48
C VAL A 299 12.02 11.36 -2.61
N ILE A 300 11.67 10.09 -2.75
CA ILE A 300 12.15 9.00 -1.91
C ILE A 300 13.11 8.12 -2.70
N ASP A 301 14.34 7.97 -2.21
CA ASP A 301 15.26 6.96 -2.68
C ASP A 301 15.03 5.66 -1.89
N ARG A 302 14.56 4.62 -2.59
CA ARG A 302 14.24 3.30 -2.01
C ARG A 302 15.40 2.63 -1.28
N LYS A 303 16.65 3.08 -1.46
CA LYS A 303 17.82 2.44 -0.84
C LYS A 303 18.24 3.04 0.49
N GLU A 304 18.24 4.36 0.69
CA GLU A 304 18.82 4.92 1.93
C GLU A 304 18.34 6.34 2.33
N LYS A 305 17.60 7.12 1.49
CA LYS A 305 17.37 8.56 1.78
C LYS A 305 16.02 9.13 1.32
N VAL A 306 15.42 9.99 2.12
CA VAL A 306 14.25 10.82 1.75
C VAL A 306 14.68 12.25 1.51
N PHE A 307 14.20 12.85 0.42
CA PHE A 307 14.32 14.27 0.13
C PHE A 307 12.92 14.86 -0.01
N SER A 308 12.47 15.66 0.95
CA SER A 308 11.16 16.32 0.88
C SER A 308 11.28 17.71 0.26
N LEU A 309 10.44 17.99 -0.73
CA LEU A 309 10.32 19.31 -1.37
C LEU A 309 8.95 19.89 -1.02
N SER A 310 8.87 20.64 0.08
CA SER A 310 7.67 21.40 0.42
C SER A 310 7.59 22.68 -0.42
N SER A 311 7.18 22.54 -1.68
CA SER A 311 6.75 23.69 -2.47
C SER A 311 5.31 24.02 -2.08
N TRP A 312 5.11 25.14 -1.38
CA TRP A 312 3.81 25.71 -1.06
C TRP A 312 2.93 25.76 -2.33
N ILE A 313 1.90 24.91 -2.39
CA ILE A 313 0.79 25.12 -3.32
C ILE A 313 0.05 26.33 -2.78
N SER A 314 0.50 27.53 -3.17
CA SER A 314 -0.22 28.76 -2.91
C SER A 314 -1.60 28.60 -3.55
N LYS A 315 -2.62 28.40 -2.72
CA LYS A 315 -4.02 28.49 -3.13
C LYS A 315 -4.22 29.91 -3.66
N LYS A 316 -4.03 30.10 -4.97
CA LYS A 316 -4.69 31.21 -5.67
C LYS A 316 -6.17 30.95 -5.51
N LYS A 317 -6.80 31.67 -4.56
CA LYS A 317 -8.25 31.84 -4.52
C LYS A 317 -8.65 32.37 -5.90
N CYS A 318 -9.39 31.57 -6.66
CA CYS A 318 -10.29 32.08 -7.69
C CYS A 318 -11.64 32.31 -7.02
#